data_AF-A0A1Y2CJ85-F1
#
_entry.id   AF-A0A1Y2CJ85-F1
#
_cell.length_a   1.000
_cell.length_b   1.000
_cell.length_c   1.000
_cell.angle_alpha   90.00
_cell.angle_beta   90.00
_cell.angle_gamma   90.00
#
_symmetry.space_group_name_H-M   'P 1'
#
loop_
_entity.id
_entity.type
_entity.pdbx_description
1 polymer ?
#
loop_
_entity_poly.entity_id
_entity_poly.type
_entity_poly.pdbx_seq_one_letter_code
_entity_poly.pdbx_strand_id
1 'polypeptide(L)' 'KHILNAQVSVRAPCCKKWYDCPECHAEASDHNLRKTAEMVFACKKCKKVFRKDLETFDEADEYCPNCDNHYIIDAKTP' A
#
# COMPACT_ATOMS: atom_id res chain seq x y z
N LYS A 1 -0.26 2.28 -13.09
CA LYS A 1 0.68 2.29 -14.23
C LYS A 1 2.08 2.80 -13.85
N HIS A 2 2.27 3.32 -12.63
CA HIS A 2 3.57 3.79 -12.14
C HIS A 2 4.48 2.69 -11.58
N ILE A 3 3.94 1.76 -10.79
CA ILE A 3 4.70 0.64 -10.24
C ILE A 3 4.17 -0.68 -10.80
N LEU A 4 4.96 -1.34 -11.65
CA LEU A 4 4.56 -2.55 -12.40
C LEU A 4 4.51 -3.80 -11.51
N ASN A 5 5.34 -3.84 -10.47
CA ASN A 5 5.49 -4.98 -9.56
C ASN A 5 4.89 -4.72 -8.17
N ALA A 6 3.97 -3.76 -8.03
CA ALA A 6 3.32 -3.46 -6.75
C ALA A 6 2.64 -4.71 -6.16
N GLN A 7 3.05 -5.12 -4.96
CA GLN A 7 2.60 -6.35 -4.28
C GLN A 7 1.38 -6.14 -3.39
N VAL A 8 1.09 -4.90 -3.01
CA VAL A 8 -0.06 -4.48 -2.22
C VAL A 8 -0.74 -3.30 -2.89
N SER A 9 -2.03 -3.13 -2.60
CA SER A 9 -2.72 -1.86 -2.84
C SER A 9 -2.99 -1.21 -1.48
N VAL A 10 -2.86 0.10 -1.40
CA VAL A 10 -3.05 0.90 -0.18
C VAL A 10 -4.43 1.54 -0.24
N ARG A 11 -5.18 1.49 0.87
CA ARG A 11 -6.44 2.22 0.99
C ARG A 11 -6.15 3.65 1.43
N ALA A 12 -6.51 4.61 0.60
CA ALA A 12 -6.36 6.02 0.92
C ALA A 12 -7.31 6.40 2.09
N PRO A 13 -6.81 6.98 3.19
CA PRO A 13 -7.63 7.33 4.35
C PRO A 13 -8.59 8.51 4.07
N CYS A 14 -8.30 9.33 3.06
CA CYS A 14 -9.13 10.46 2.65
C CYS A 14 -10.41 10.02 1.91
N CYS A 15 -10.27 9.21 0.87
CA CYS A 15 -11.37 8.86 -0.04
C CYS A 15 -11.81 7.39 0.04
N LYS A 16 -11.16 6.59 0.90
CA LYS A 16 -11.44 5.15 1.12
C LYS A 16 -11.30 4.26 -0.13
N LYS A 17 -10.70 4.78 -1.21
CA LYS A 17 -10.39 4.08 -2.45
C LYS A 17 -9.01 3.41 -2.38
N TRP A 18 -8.75 2.48 -3.30
CA TRP A 18 -7.52 1.68 -3.34
C TRP A 18 -6.61 2.14 -4.46
N TYR A 19 -5.31 2.24 -4.16
CA TYR A 19 -4.28 2.66 -5.10
C TYR A 19 -3.00 1.87 -4.92
N ASP A 20 -2.21 1.75 -5.98
CA ASP A 20 -0.92 1.05 -5.93
C ASP A 20 0.24 1.97 -5.55
N CYS A 21 0.08 3.29 -5.70
CA CYS A 21 1.05 4.29 -5.30
C CYS A 21 0.37 5.66 -5.07
N PRO A 22 1.07 6.63 -4.44
CA PRO A 22 0.55 7.98 -4.22
C PRO A 22 0.24 8.74 -5.51
N GLU A 23 1.01 8.52 -6.59
CA GLU A 23 0.77 9.16 -7.89
C GLU A 23 -0.55 8.71 -8.51
N CYS A 24 -0.87 7.41 -8.45
CA CYS A 24 -2.17 6.92 -8.89
C CYS A 24 -3.34 7.56 -8.12
N HIS A 25 -3.14 7.94 -6.85
CA HIS A 25 -4.14 8.69 -6.10
C HIS A 25 -4.25 10.13 -6.60
N ALA A 26 -3.13 10.81 -6.80
CA ALA A 26 -3.07 12.21 -7.24
C ALA A 26 -3.71 12.42 -8.62
N GLU A 27 -3.56 11.47 -9.55
CA GLU A 27 -4.22 11.54 -10.86
C GLU A 27 -5.74 11.30 -10.77
N ALA A 28 -6.19 10.49 -9.81
CA ALA A 28 -7.56 10.04 -9.71
C ALA A 28 -8.40 10.85 -8.71
N SER A 29 -7.81 11.83 -8.02
CA SER A 29 -8.44 12.54 -6.91
C SER A 29 -8.11 14.03 -6.95
N ASP A 30 -9.12 14.88 -6.78
CA ASP A 30 -8.99 16.34 -6.74
C ASP A 30 -8.49 16.88 -5.38
N HIS A 31 -7.84 16.05 -4.58
CA HIS A 31 -7.36 16.40 -3.24
C HIS A 31 -6.07 15.68 -2.88
N ASN A 32 -5.37 16.21 -1.87
CA ASN A 32 -4.13 15.62 -1.38
C ASN A 32 -4.37 14.37 -0.55
N LEU A 33 -3.47 13.39 -0.68
CA LEU A 33 -3.49 12.18 0.14
C LEU A 33 -3.29 12.54 1.62
N ARG A 34 -4.25 12.16 2.46
CA ARG A 34 -4.19 12.41 3.91
C ARG A 34 -3.13 11.52 4.56
N LYS A 35 -2.26 12.13 5.38
CA LYS A 35 -1.27 11.42 6.19
C LYS A 35 -1.94 10.70 7.36
N THR A 36 -1.48 9.49 7.67
CA THR A 36 -1.93 8.68 8.80
C THR A 36 -0.81 7.73 9.24
N ALA A 37 -0.75 7.43 10.53
CA ALA A 37 0.15 6.43 11.10
C ALA A 37 -0.31 4.99 10.77
N GLU A 38 -1.63 4.76 10.81
CA GLU A 38 -2.24 3.47 10.54
C GLU A 38 -2.63 3.35 9.05
N MET A 39 -1.91 2.51 8.30
CA MET A 39 -2.20 2.24 6.90
C MET A 39 -2.92 0.89 6.71
N VAL A 40 -3.82 0.84 5.73
CA VAL A 40 -4.56 -0.38 5.36
C VAL A 40 -4.07 -0.86 4.00
N PHE A 41 -3.62 -2.10 3.95
CA PHE A 41 -3.08 -2.74 2.75
C PHE A 41 -3.95 -3.92 2.32
N ALA A 42 -4.04 -4.14 1.01
CA ALA A 42 -4.62 -5.33 0.40
C ALA A 42 -3.51 -6.10 -0.32
N CYS A 43 -3.21 -7.32 0.13
CA CYS A 43 -2.19 -8.15 -0.49
C CYS A 43 -2.64 -8.63 -1.87
N LYS A 44 -1.84 -8.43 -2.92
CA LYS A 44 -2.21 -8.90 -4.27
C LYS A 44 -2.02 -10.41 -4.45
N LYS A 45 -1.17 -11.06 -3.64
CA LYS A 45 -0.97 -12.52 -3.64
C LYS A 45 -2.15 -13.26 -3.01
N CYS A 46 -2.49 -12.97 -1.75
CA CYS A 46 -3.55 -13.68 -1.02
C CYS A 46 -4.91 -12.97 -1.00
N LYS A 47 -5.02 -11.75 -1.53
CA LYS A 47 -6.24 -10.91 -1.54
C LYS A 47 -6.80 -10.53 -0.17
N LYS A 48 -6.11 -10.86 0.93
CA LYS A 48 -6.49 -10.46 2.28
C LYS A 48 -6.06 -9.03 2.58
N VAL A 49 -6.90 -8.34 3.33
CA VAL A 49 -6.65 -6.99 3.84
C VAL A 49 -6.02 -7.07 5.22
N PHE A 50 -5.04 -6.22 5.48
CA PHE A 50 -4.38 -6.11 6.78
C PHE A 50 -4.08 -4.64 7.10
N ARG A 51 -3.83 -4.36 8.38
CA ARG A 51 -3.43 -3.03 8.86
C ARG A 51 -2.00 -3.07 9.36
N LYS A 52 -1.30 -1.97 9.15
CA LYS A 52 0.04 -1.76 9.69
C LYS A 52 0.15 -0.36 10.25
N ASP A 53 0.70 -0.28 11.44
CA ASP A 53 1.08 0.97 12.05
C ASP A 53 2.52 1.28 11.62
N LEU A 54 2.73 2.47 11.07
CA LEU A 54 4.05 2.88 10.56
C LEU A 54 4.89 3.62 11.61
N GLU A 55 4.40 3.81 12.85
CA GLU A 55 5.20 4.40 13.92
C GLU A 55 6.22 3.39 14.47
N THR A 56 5.92 2.10 14.39
CA THR A 56 6.78 0.98 14.85
C THR A 56 7.08 0.01 13.71
N PHE A 57 7.89 0.45 12.75
CA PHE A 57 8.21 -0.32 11.55
C PHE A 57 9.49 -1.15 11.72
N ASP A 58 9.37 -2.48 11.66
CA ASP A 58 10.46 -3.46 11.74
C ASP A 58 10.57 -4.32 10.46
N GLU A 59 11.63 -5.12 10.28
CA GLU A 59 11.82 -6.01 9.12
C GLU A 59 10.64 -6.99 8.90
N ALA A 60 10.02 -7.47 9.98
CA ALA A 60 8.84 -8.34 9.91
C ALA A 60 7.62 -7.62 9.27
N ASP A 61 7.61 -6.29 9.29
CA ASP A 61 6.57 -5.45 8.71
C ASP A 61 6.59 -5.46 7.19
N GLU A 62 7.69 -5.89 6.56
CA GLU A 62 7.85 -5.97 5.11
C GLU A 62 7.05 -7.12 4.48
N TYR A 63 6.46 -8.00 5.32
CA TYR A 63 5.77 -9.21 4.91
C TYR A 63 4.28 -9.14 5.18
N CYS A 64 3.49 -9.73 4.29
CA CYS A 64 2.07 -9.87 4.50
C CYS A 64 1.81 -10.87 5.65
N PRO A 65 1.11 -10.47 6.74
CA PRO A 65 0.92 -11.32 7.93
C PRO A 65 0.05 -12.56 7.66
N ASN A 66 -0.54 -12.67 6.46
CA ASN A 66 -1.45 -13.74 6.10
C ASN A 66 -0.82 -14.82 5.19
N CYS A 67 0.24 -14.49 4.45
CA CYS A 67 0.77 -15.38 3.41
C CYS A 67 2.27 -15.21 3.16
N ASP A 68 2.94 -14.45 4.03
CA ASP A 68 4.39 -14.22 3.99
C ASP A 68 4.87 -13.59 2.68
N ASN A 69 3.99 -12.84 2.00
CA ASN A 69 4.37 -12.12 0.79
C ASN A 69 5.22 -10.91 1.16
N HIS A 70 6.50 -10.93 0.80
CA HIS A 70 7.35 -9.75 0.88
C HIS A 70 6.81 -8.66 -0.06
N TYR A 71 6.29 -7.59 0.51
CA TYR A 71 5.58 -6.55 -0.25
C TYR A 71 6.34 -5.22 -0.33
N ILE A 72 7.39 -5.05 0.47
CA ILE A 72 8.34 -3.96 0.36
C ILE A 72 9.50 -4.46 -0.51
N ILE A 73 9.47 -4.04 -1.77
CA ILE A 73 10.46 -4.44 -2.78
C ILE A 73 10.78 -3.22 -3.65
N ASP A 74 11.92 -3.26 -4.34
CA ASP A 74 12.27 -2.22 -5.30
C ASP A 74 11.19 -2.03 -6.36
N ALA A 75 10.75 -0.79 -6.49
CA ALA A 75 9.71 -0.42 -7.42
C ALA A 75 10.22 -0.49 -8.87
N LYS A 76 9.53 -1.24 -9.73
CA LYS A 76 9.75 -1.24 -11.17
C LYS A 76 8.84 -0.21 -11.82
N THR A 77 9.43 0.88 -12.30
CA THR A 77 8.74 1.89 -13.09
C THR A 77 8.71 1.50 -14.58
N PRO A 78 7.73 1.98 -15.35
CA PRO A 78 7.68 1.80 -16.80
C PRO A 78 8.87 2.43 -17.55
#